data_AF-A0A2T6BR39-F1
#
_entry.id   AF-A0A2T6BR39-F1
#
_cell.length_a   1.000
_cell.length_b   1.000
_cell.length_c   1.000
_cell.angle_alpha   90.00
_cell.angle_beta   90.00
_cell.angle_gamma   90.00
#
_symmetry.space_group_name_H-M   'P 1'
#
loop_
_entity.id
_entity.type
_entity.pdbx_description
1 polymer ?
#
loop_
_entity_poly.entity_id
_entity_poly.type
_entity_poly.pdbx_seq_one_letter_code
_entity_poly.pdbx_strand_id
1 'polypeptide(L)'
;MSIVESSFDFVKSMTDKSKPLRTRLIIIFSLLTLVLIFELGFKTSYNIHLNNKLSQLEKLQDLKKDFSNDPVKMKSIYVLENEVIGRKHYLDYFRTNEFKKYTNAEIFLFLEKTNKRIDSLNRIINSLDVDSLSKYLKYEHSNIVIKSVSNDNSNDLSLFWTFISFSYLTLAFFAGLIFAPLFDKDLKLKDYFFGLIFYLIFFTGITFILVLVGSLIPVINNNPLINYFIYGSVHLVLSLLIVYLIRGRIF
;
A
#
# COMPACT_ATOMS: atom_id res chain seq x y z
N MET A 1 7.75 26.48 -28.69
CA MET A 1 8.08 25.04 -28.67
C MET A 1 6.80 24.31 -28.29
N SER A 2 6.27 23.48 -29.19
CA SER A 2 5.04 22.74 -28.91
C SER A 2 5.30 21.64 -27.87
N ILE A 3 4.24 21.20 -27.18
CA ILE A 3 4.33 20.06 -26.24
C ILE A 3 4.87 18.82 -26.97
N VAL A 4 4.48 18.64 -28.23
CA VAL A 4 4.92 17.52 -29.08
C VAL A 4 6.41 17.58 -29.36
N GLU A 5 6.96 18.73 -29.76
CA GLU A 5 8.41 18.90 -29.97
C GLU A 5 9.20 18.65 -28.68
N SER A 6 8.70 19.16 -27.55
CA SER A 6 9.34 18.95 -26.24
C SER A 6 9.36 17.47 -25.84
N SER A 7 8.31 16.74 -26.19
CA SER A 7 8.20 15.29 -25.96
C SER A 7 9.20 14.50 -26.81
N PHE A 8 9.33 14.86 -28.08
CA PHE A 8 10.28 14.23 -29.00
C PHE A 8 11.74 14.47 -28.61
N ASP A 9 12.08 15.72 -28.25
CA ASP A 9 13.43 16.06 -27.80
C ASP A 9 13.79 15.34 -26.50
N PHE A 10 12.82 15.15 -25.61
CA PHE A 10 13.00 14.39 -24.39
C PHE A 10 13.26 12.90 -24.67
N VAL A 11 12.48 12.25 -25.54
CA VAL A 11 12.71 10.84 -25.93
C VAL A 11 14.05 10.68 -26.64
N LYS A 12 14.42 11.64 -27.50
CA LYS A 12 15.72 11.67 -28.16
C LYS A 12 16.85 11.78 -27.14
N SER A 13 16.70 12.58 -26.10
CA SER A 13 17.70 12.72 -25.03
C SER A 13 17.96 11.43 -24.23
N MET A 14 16.99 10.52 -24.15
CA MET A 14 17.16 9.20 -23.51
C MET A 14 17.87 8.19 -24.40
N THR A 15 17.58 8.23 -25.70
CA THR A 15 18.04 7.24 -26.68
C THR A 15 19.36 7.64 -27.35
N ASP A 16 19.76 8.90 -27.21
CA ASP A 16 21.01 9.43 -27.74
C ASP A 16 22.23 8.80 -27.05
N LYS A 17 22.91 7.92 -27.80
CA LYS A 17 24.12 7.22 -27.36
C LYS A 17 25.32 8.16 -27.13
N SER A 18 25.28 9.40 -27.66
CA SER A 18 26.33 10.39 -27.44
C SER A 18 26.33 10.95 -26.01
N LYS A 19 25.23 10.80 -25.27
CA LYS A 19 25.12 11.27 -23.89
C LYS A 19 25.79 10.29 -22.91
N PRO A 20 26.49 10.79 -21.88
CA PRO A 20 27.04 9.95 -20.81
C PRO A 20 25.96 9.05 -20.21
N LEU A 21 26.32 7.80 -19.88
CA LEU A 21 25.40 6.80 -19.32
C LEU A 21 24.67 7.35 -18.07
N ARG A 22 25.38 8.09 -17.22
CA ARG A 22 24.83 8.75 -16.03
C ARG A 22 23.63 9.63 -16.36
N THR A 23 23.72 10.47 -17.40
CA THR A 23 22.64 11.38 -17.80
C THR A 23 21.41 10.61 -18.27
N ARG A 24 21.59 9.54 -19.02
CA ARG A 24 20.49 8.68 -19.50
C ARG A 24 19.80 7.96 -18.34
N LEU A 25 20.57 7.42 -17.40
CA LEU A 25 20.02 6.79 -16.19
C LEU A 25 19.22 7.79 -15.35
N ILE A 26 19.71 9.01 -15.17
CA ILE A 26 18.98 10.06 -14.43
C ILE A 26 17.62 10.33 -15.08
N ILE A 27 17.54 10.46 -16.39
CA ILE A 27 16.28 10.72 -17.08
C ILE A 27 15.30 9.54 -16.92
N ILE A 28 15.79 8.30 -17.05
CA ILE A 28 14.99 7.08 -16.86
C ILE A 28 14.45 7.00 -15.42
N PHE A 29 15.30 7.20 -14.41
CA PHE A 29 14.88 7.17 -13.02
C PHE A 29 13.92 8.31 -12.66
N SER A 30 14.10 9.50 -13.24
CA SER A 30 13.16 10.61 -13.10
C SER A 30 11.77 10.27 -13.63
N LEU A 31 11.69 9.66 -14.81
CA LEU A 31 10.43 9.19 -15.37
C LEU A 31 9.79 8.11 -14.52
N LEU A 32 10.57 7.11 -14.10
CA LEU A 32 10.07 6.03 -13.24
C LEU A 32 9.52 6.60 -11.94
N THR A 33 10.22 7.55 -11.33
CA THR A 33 9.78 8.24 -10.11
C THR A 33 8.48 9.00 -10.34
N LEU A 34 8.35 9.71 -11.46
CA LEU A 34 7.13 10.44 -11.79
C LEU A 34 5.93 9.50 -12.02
N VAL A 35 6.14 8.38 -12.72
CA VAL A 35 5.13 7.33 -12.91
C VAL A 35 4.72 6.72 -11.57
N LEU A 36 5.67 6.44 -10.68
CA LEU A 36 5.38 5.92 -9.34
C LEU A 36 4.63 6.92 -8.48
N ILE A 37 5.03 8.20 -8.47
CA ILE A 37 4.30 9.26 -7.76
C ILE A 37 2.87 9.39 -8.30
N PHE A 38 2.71 9.38 -9.61
CA PHE A 38 1.39 9.45 -10.23
C PHE A 38 0.53 8.23 -9.85
N GLU A 39 1.06 7.02 -9.97
CA GLU A 39 0.33 5.80 -9.63
C GLU A 39 -0.03 5.75 -8.14
N LEU A 40 0.89 6.09 -7.24
CA LEU A 40 0.63 6.06 -5.79
C LEU A 40 -0.30 7.20 -5.33
N GLY A 41 -0.15 8.38 -5.93
CA GLY A 41 -0.95 9.56 -5.60
C GLY A 41 -2.38 9.44 -6.09
N PHE A 42 -2.57 9.04 -7.35
CA PHE A 42 -3.90 8.95 -7.97
C PHE A 42 -4.52 7.56 -7.86
N LYS A 43 -3.74 6.53 -7.52
CA LYS A 43 -4.19 5.13 -7.38
C LYS A 43 -4.91 4.62 -8.64
N THR A 44 -4.44 5.06 -9.80
CA THR A 44 -5.13 4.84 -11.08
C THR A 44 -5.25 3.36 -11.40
N SER A 45 -4.18 2.57 -11.27
CA SER A 45 -4.24 1.14 -11.52
C SER A 45 -5.12 0.42 -10.49
N TYR A 46 -5.14 0.90 -9.25
CA TYR A 46 -6.02 0.36 -8.21
C TYR A 46 -7.50 0.59 -8.51
N ASN A 47 -7.86 1.81 -8.91
CA ASN A 47 -9.24 2.14 -9.25
C ASN A 47 -9.71 1.34 -10.48
N ILE A 48 -8.84 1.18 -11.49
CA ILE A 48 -9.11 0.32 -12.64
C ILE A 48 -9.31 -1.14 -12.20
N HIS A 49 -8.46 -1.65 -11.31
CA HIS A 49 -8.60 -3.00 -10.77
C HIS A 49 -9.94 -3.20 -10.04
N LEU A 50 -10.32 -2.26 -9.17
CA LEU A 50 -11.60 -2.31 -8.44
C LEU A 50 -12.80 -2.27 -9.39
N ASN A 51 -12.81 -1.35 -10.36
CA ASN A 51 -13.89 -1.24 -11.32
C ASN A 51 -14.04 -2.52 -12.16
N ASN A 52 -12.92 -3.09 -12.60
CA ASN A 52 -12.92 -4.36 -13.32
C ASN A 52 -13.45 -5.51 -12.46
N LYS A 53 -13.06 -5.56 -11.18
CA LYS A 53 -13.54 -6.55 -10.22
C LYS A 53 -15.05 -6.42 -10.00
N LEU A 54 -15.56 -5.21 -9.77
CA LEU A 54 -16.99 -4.94 -9.61
C LEU A 54 -17.79 -5.34 -10.86
N SER A 55 -17.33 -4.92 -12.05
CA SER A 55 -18.00 -5.28 -13.31
C SER A 55 -18.03 -6.80 -13.56
N GLN A 56 -16.98 -7.53 -13.16
CA GLN A 56 -16.96 -8.98 -13.25
C GLN A 56 -17.97 -9.62 -12.28
N LEU A 57 -18.08 -9.10 -11.05
CA LEU A 57 -19.04 -9.59 -10.07
C LEU A 57 -20.48 -9.33 -10.49
N GLU A 58 -20.78 -8.16 -11.05
CA GLU A 58 -22.11 -7.84 -11.61
C GLU A 58 -22.50 -8.83 -12.71
N LYS A 59 -21.60 -9.09 -13.67
CA LYS A 59 -21.83 -10.08 -14.74
C LYS A 59 -22.06 -11.48 -14.20
N LEU A 60 -21.30 -11.90 -13.19
CA LEU A 60 -21.50 -13.20 -12.55
C LEU A 60 -22.84 -13.27 -11.83
N GLN A 61 -23.30 -12.18 -11.22
CA GLN A 61 -24.61 -12.11 -10.58
C GLN A 61 -25.75 -12.23 -11.58
N ASP A 62 -25.60 -11.65 -12.78
CA ASP A 62 -26.58 -11.83 -13.86
C ASP A 62 -26.59 -13.28 -14.38
N LEU A 63 -25.42 -13.89 -14.59
CA LEU A 63 -25.33 -15.31 -14.98
C LEU A 63 -25.96 -16.25 -13.93
N LYS A 64 -25.86 -15.92 -12.63
CA LYS A 64 -26.54 -16.70 -11.58
C LYS A 64 -28.06 -16.68 -11.74
N LYS A 65 -28.65 -15.57 -12.19
CA LYS A 65 -30.10 -15.49 -12.44
C LYS A 65 -30.48 -16.43 -13.59
N ASP A 66 -29.73 -16.35 -14.69
CA ASP A 66 -29.99 -17.11 -15.92
C ASP A 66 -29.80 -18.63 -15.75
N PHE A 67 -28.82 -19.04 -14.94
CA PHE A 67 -28.49 -20.45 -14.71
C PHE A 67 -28.97 -20.99 -13.36
N SER A 68 -29.96 -20.34 -12.73
CA SER A 68 -30.53 -20.75 -11.44
C SER A 68 -31.01 -22.21 -11.39
N ASN A 69 -31.45 -22.75 -12.52
CA ASN A 69 -31.94 -24.13 -12.65
C ASN A 69 -30.87 -25.15 -13.09
N ASP A 70 -29.65 -24.72 -13.41
CA ASP A 70 -28.55 -25.60 -13.83
C ASP A 70 -27.48 -25.69 -12.73
N PRO A 71 -27.53 -26.74 -11.88
CA PRO A 71 -26.62 -26.86 -10.74
C PRO A 71 -25.15 -27.01 -11.14
N VAL A 72 -24.85 -27.54 -12.32
CA VAL A 72 -23.48 -27.71 -12.81
C VAL A 72 -22.89 -26.36 -13.19
N LYS A 73 -23.62 -25.55 -13.96
CA LYS A 73 -23.18 -24.19 -14.32
C LYS A 73 -23.12 -23.28 -13.10
N MET A 74 -24.08 -23.40 -12.20
CA MET A 74 -24.11 -22.63 -10.95
C MET A 74 -22.83 -22.87 -10.13
N LYS A 75 -22.37 -24.12 -10.01
CA LYS A 75 -21.11 -24.46 -9.33
C LYS A 75 -19.92 -23.75 -9.97
N SER A 76 -19.82 -23.77 -11.30
CA SER A 76 -18.74 -23.09 -12.03
C SER A 76 -18.78 -21.57 -11.82
N ILE A 77 -19.97 -20.96 -11.80
CA ILE A 77 -20.14 -19.53 -11.55
C ILE A 77 -19.67 -19.15 -10.14
N TYR A 78 -19.96 -19.98 -9.13
CA TYR A 78 -19.45 -19.76 -7.76
C TYR A 78 -17.91 -19.87 -7.66
N VAL A 79 -17.29 -20.78 -8.41
CA VAL A 79 -15.81 -20.87 -8.44
C VAL A 79 -15.23 -19.59 -9.03
N LEU A 80 -15.75 -19.12 -10.15
CA LEU A 80 -15.31 -17.87 -10.79
C LEU A 80 -15.53 -16.64 -9.89
N GLU A 81 -16.65 -16.58 -9.18
CA GLU A 81 -16.91 -15.52 -8.22
C GLU A 81 -15.86 -15.49 -7.10
N ASN A 82 -15.56 -16.65 -6.51
CA ASN A 82 -14.53 -16.75 -5.48
C ASN A 82 -13.14 -16.38 -6.00
N GLU A 83 -12.81 -16.76 -7.24
CA GLU A 83 -11.57 -16.32 -7.88
C GLU A 83 -11.51 -14.81 -8.05
N VAL A 84 -12.60 -14.18 -8.53
CA VAL A 84 -12.68 -12.72 -8.70
C VAL A 84 -12.59 -12.01 -7.35
N ILE A 85 -13.30 -12.48 -6.33
CA ILE A 85 -13.23 -11.96 -4.95
C ILE A 85 -11.82 -12.10 -4.39
N GLY A 86 -11.14 -13.23 -4.64
CA GLY A 86 -9.80 -13.51 -4.16
C GLY A 86 -8.69 -12.72 -4.85
N ARG A 87 -8.94 -12.13 -6.03
CA ARG A 87 -7.96 -11.29 -6.73
C ARG A 87 -7.60 -10.07 -5.90
N LYS A 88 -6.29 -9.90 -5.69
CA LYS A 88 -5.68 -8.77 -4.98
C LYS A 88 -4.90 -7.90 -5.97
N HIS A 89 -4.96 -6.59 -5.76
CA HIS A 89 -4.06 -5.66 -6.41
C HIS A 89 -2.69 -5.69 -5.73
N TYR A 90 -1.61 -5.32 -6.44
CA TYR A 90 -0.27 -5.27 -5.84
C TYR A 90 -0.23 -4.33 -4.61
N LEU A 91 -1.00 -3.23 -4.62
CA LEU A 91 -1.15 -2.34 -3.46
C LEU A 91 -1.84 -2.99 -2.25
N ASP A 92 -2.66 -4.02 -2.45
CA ASP A 92 -3.28 -4.72 -1.32
C ASP A 92 -2.24 -5.49 -0.51
N TYR A 93 -1.14 -5.94 -1.13
CA TYR A 93 -0.02 -6.58 -0.42
C TYR A 93 0.73 -5.59 0.48
N PHE A 94 0.89 -4.34 0.02
CA PHE A 94 1.50 -3.26 0.82
C PHE A 94 0.57 -2.72 1.91
N ARG A 95 -0.75 -2.98 1.79
CA ARG A 95 -1.77 -2.61 2.78
C ARG A 95 -2.09 -3.69 3.80
N THR A 96 -1.39 -4.83 3.77
CA THR A 96 -1.73 -6.01 4.60
C THR A 96 -1.66 -5.77 6.10
N ASN A 97 -0.98 -4.72 6.58
CA ASN A 97 -1.05 -4.32 7.99
C ASN A 97 -2.33 -3.54 8.35
N GLU A 98 -2.90 -2.75 7.43
CA GLU A 98 -4.15 -2.01 7.68
C GLU A 98 -5.42 -2.86 7.45
N PHE A 99 -5.31 -3.95 6.69
CA PHE A 99 -6.45 -4.78 6.27
C PHE A 99 -6.73 -6.03 7.12
N LYS A 100 -6.03 -6.24 8.25
CA LYS A 100 -6.58 -7.12 9.31
C LYS A 100 -7.96 -6.65 9.80
N LYS A 101 -8.31 -5.39 9.53
CA LYS A 101 -9.57 -4.72 9.84
C LYS A 101 -10.77 -5.10 8.95
N TYR A 102 -10.56 -5.81 7.84
CA TYR A 102 -11.65 -6.23 6.93
C TYR A 102 -12.02 -7.71 7.02
N THR A 103 -11.73 -8.33 8.15
CA THR A 103 -12.43 -9.55 8.55
C THR A 103 -13.91 -9.30 8.81
N ASN A 104 -14.44 -8.07 8.81
CA ASN A 104 -15.89 -7.86 8.97
C ASN A 104 -16.73 -8.43 7.82
N ALA A 105 -16.23 -8.53 6.59
CA ALA A 105 -16.99 -9.15 5.49
C ALA A 105 -16.93 -10.69 5.55
N GLU A 106 -15.78 -11.25 5.91
CA GLU A 106 -15.64 -12.69 6.16
C GLU A 106 -16.37 -13.13 7.43
N ILE A 107 -16.35 -12.30 8.49
CA ILE A 107 -17.14 -12.44 9.70
C ILE A 107 -18.62 -12.28 9.36
N PHE A 108 -19.03 -11.31 8.54
CA PHE A 108 -20.44 -11.17 8.13
C PHE A 108 -20.92 -12.34 7.29
N LEU A 109 -20.13 -12.81 6.32
CA LEU A 109 -20.44 -14.01 5.53
C LEU A 109 -20.43 -15.29 6.40
N PHE A 110 -19.52 -15.38 7.36
CA PHE A 110 -19.50 -16.45 8.34
C PHE A 110 -20.72 -16.38 9.26
N LEU A 111 -21.10 -15.18 9.74
CA LEU A 111 -22.26 -14.90 10.57
C LEU A 111 -23.57 -15.19 9.84
N GLU A 112 -23.70 -14.80 8.58
CA GLU A 112 -24.87 -15.10 7.73
C GLU A 112 -24.99 -16.61 7.48
N LYS A 113 -23.86 -17.28 7.20
CA LYS A 113 -23.80 -18.74 7.03
C LYS A 113 -24.13 -19.47 8.32
N THR A 114 -23.69 -18.97 9.48
CA THR A 114 -24.09 -19.51 10.77
C THR A 114 -25.55 -19.22 11.10
N ASN A 115 -26.11 -18.06 10.73
CA ASN A 115 -27.53 -17.74 10.94
C ASN A 115 -28.45 -18.66 10.13
N LYS A 116 -28.13 -18.93 8.86
CA LYS A 116 -28.85 -19.94 8.06
C LYS A 116 -28.76 -21.34 8.68
N ARG A 117 -27.61 -21.66 9.29
CA ARG A 117 -27.41 -22.93 10.02
C ARG A 117 -28.21 -22.95 11.33
N ILE A 118 -28.30 -21.83 12.05
CA ILE A 118 -29.12 -21.66 13.26
C ILE A 118 -30.60 -21.79 12.91
N ASP A 119 -31.09 -21.26 11.79
CA ASP A 119 -32.48 -21.46 11.37
C ASP A 119 -32.80 -22.92 11.05
N SER A 120 -31.85 -23.62 10.42
CA SER A 120 -31.97 -25.06 10.19
C SER A 120 -31.91 -25.87 11.49
N LEU A 121 -31.07 -25.44 12.45
CA LEU A 121 -30.97 -26.05 13.77
C LEU A 121 -32.21 -25.74 14.61
N ASN A 122 -32.81 -24.56 14.53
CA ASN A 122 -34.05 -24.20 15.25
C ASN A 122 -35.22 -25.07 14.80
N ARG A 123 -35.28 -25.46 13.51
CA ARG A 123 -36.25 -26.46 13.02
C ARG A 123 -36.02 -27.84 13.61
N ILE A 124 -34.77 -28.24 13.82
CA ILE A 124 -34.39 -29.51 14.47
C ILE A 124 -34.61 -29.43 16.00
N ILE A 125 -34.34 -28.29 16.61
CA ILE A 125 -34.51 -28.00 18.04
C ILE A 125 -35.99 -28.03 18.44
N ASN A 126 -36.89 -27.53 17.58
CA ASN A 126 -38.33 -27.65 17.78
C ASN A 126 -38.84 -29.12 17.77
N SER A 127 -37.96 -30.09 17.50
CA SER A 127 -38.24 -31.52 17.59
C SER A 127 -37.54 -32.24 18.75
N LEU A 128 -36.81 -31.51 19.61
CA LEU A 128 -36.02 -32.06 20.71
C LEU A 128 -36.39 -31.40 22.06
N ASP A 129 -36.36 -32.21 23.11
CA ASP A 129 -36.77 -31.87 24.47
C ASP A 129 -36.00 -30.66 25.06
N VAL A 130 -36.75 -29.67 25.55
CA VAL A 130 -36.34 -28.28 25.79
C VAL A 130 -35.32 -28.15 26.93
N ASP A 131 -35.32 -29.07 27.88
CA ASP A 131 -34.52 -28.96 29.10
C ASP A 131 -33.04 -29.27 28.90
N SER A 132 -32.69 -30.10 27.92
CA SER A 132 -31.29 -30.42 27.61
C SER A 132 -30.57 -29.29 26.87
N LEU A 133 -31.33 -28.39 26.22
CA LEU A 133 -30.83 -27.38 25.29
C LEU A 133 -30.41 -26.07 25.98
N SER A 134 -31.12 -25.69 27.05
CA SER A 134 -30.88 -24.46 27.80
C SER A 134 -29.47 -24.41 28.43
N LYS A 135 -28.94 -25.59 28.80
CA LYS A 135 -27.63 -25.75 29.44
C LYS A 135 -26.47 -25.64 28.45
N TYR A 136 -26.68 -26.04 27.19
CA TYR A 136 -25.67 -25.97 26.12
C TYR A 136 -25.54 -24.55 25.55
N LEU A 137 -26.66 -23.88 25.27
CA LEU A 137 -26.68 -22.53 24.71
C LEU A 137 -26.06 -21.47 25.63
N LYS A 138 -26.23 -21.60 26.95
CA LYS A 138 -25.64 -20.69 27.93
C LYS A 138 -24.12 -20.77 27.97
N TYR A 139 -23.54 -21.93 27.66
CA TYR A 139 -22.09 -22.15 27.67
C TYR A 139 -21.43 -21.60 26.40
N GLU A 140 -22.09 -21.74 25.25
CA GLU A 140 -21.52 -21.37 23.95
C GLU A 140 -21.62 -19.86 23.64
N HIS A 141 -22.71 -19.19 24.05
CA HIS A 141 -22.84 -17.74 23.91
C HIS A 141 -21.81 -16.95 24.74
N SER A 142 -21.42 -17.47 25.92
CA SER A 142 -20.41 -16.83 26.77
C SER A 142 -18.99 -16.89 26.18
N ASN A 143 -18.65 -17.93 25.41
CA ASN A 143 -17.34 -18.09 24.80
C ASN A 143 -17.18 -17.36 23.45
N ILE A 144 -18.28 -17.12 22.73
CA ILE A 144 -18.26 -16.43 21.43
C ILE A 144 -18.13 -14.90 21.61
N VAL A 145 -18.76 -14.33 22.64
CA VAL A 145 -18.71 -12.89 22.92
C VAL A 145 -17.34 -12.44 23.48
N ILE A 146 -16.63 -13.32 24.21
CA ILE A 146 -15.34 -12.97 24.80
C ILE A 146 -14.20 -12.96 23.77
N LYS A 147 -14.32 -13.69 22.66
CA LYS A 147 -13.27 -13.76 21.61
C LYS A 147 -13.30 -12.65 20.57
N SER A 148 -14.41 -11.92 20.42
CA SER A 148 -14.54 -10.85 19.41
C SER A 148 -14.26 -9.44 19.93
N VAL A 149 -14.05 -9.26 21.25
CA VAL A 149 -13.86 -7.94 21.88
C VAL A 149 -12.41 -7.68 22.34
N SER A 150 -11.51 -8.67 22.24
CA SER A 150 -10.11 -8.51 22.70
C SER A 150 -9.09 -8.51 21.56
N ASN A 151 -9.01 -7.42 20.80
CA ASN A 151 -7.76 -6.84 20.27
C ASN A 151 -8.07 -5.77 19.20
N ASP A 152 -8.51 -4.59 19.64
CA ASP A 152 -8.53 -3.38 18.80
C ASP A 152 -7.56 -2.33 19.34
N ASN A 153 -6.39 -2.81 19.81
CA ASN A 153 -5.20 -2.01 20.08
C ASN A 153 -4.08 -2.44 19.13
N SER A 154 -4.39 -2.63 17.83
CA SER A 154 -3.30 -2.77 16.87
C SER A 154 -2.61 -1.41 16.80
N ASN A 155 -1.47 -1.32 17.49
CA ASN A 155 -0.55 -0.20 17.42
C ASN A 155 0.10 -0.18 16.03
N ASP A 156 -0.73 0.03 15.01
CA ASP A 156 -0.30 0.03 13.62
C ASP A 156 0.54 1.27 13.37
N LEU A 157 1.61 1.08 12.60
CA LEU A 157 2.51 2.16 12.23
C LEU A 157 1.78 3.08 11.26
N SER A 158 1.51 4.29 11.71
CA SER A 158 1.06 5.37 10.82
C SER A 158 2.07 5.58 9.70
N LEU A 159 1.61 5.41 8.44
CA LEU A 159 2.39 5.69 7.24
C LEU A 159 2.95 7.12 7.23
N PHE A 160 2.19 8.08 7.77
CA PHE A 160 2.62 9.47 7.89
C PHE A 160 3.87 9.62 8.77
N TRP A 161 3.84 9.03 9.97
CA TRP A 161 4.98 9.10 10.91
C TRP A 161 6.16 8.27 10.43
N THR A 162 5.92 7.14 9.75
CA THR A 162 6.98 6.38 9.08
C THR A 162 7.66 7.22 8.00
N PHE A 163 6.88 7.92 7.17
CA PHE A 163 7.41 8.83 6.15
C PHE A 163 8.25 9.95 6.77
N ILE A 164 7.74 10.65 7.80
CA ILE A 164 8.51 11.71 8.48
C ILE A 164 9.81 11.16 9.06
N SER A 165 9.77 10.00 9.72
CA SER A 165 10.94 9.38 10.36
C SER A 165 12.03 8.98 9.36
N PHE A 166 11.65 8.58 8.14
CA PHE A 166 12.60 8.29 7.06
C PHE A 166 12.96 9.50 6.20
N SER A 167 12.28 10.64 6.32
CA SER A 167 12.47 11.78 5.43
C SER A 167 13.02 13.03 6.11
N TYR A 168 13.14 13.07 7.44
CA TYR A 168 13.49 14.30 8.16
C TYR A 168 14.81 14.95 7.68
N LEU A 169 15.86 14.16 7.41
CA LEU A 169 17.11 14.70 6.84
C LEU A 169 16.90 15.22 5.43
N THR A 170 16.18 14.48 4.58
CA THR A 170 15.82 14.92 3.23
C THR A 170 15.05 16.23 3.26
N LEU A 171 14.11 16.40 4.20
CA LEU A 171 13.34 17.61 4.39
C LEU A 171 14.22 18.77 4.88
N ALA A 172 15.13 18.52 5.83
CA ALA A 172 16.07 19.52 6.31
C ALA A 172 17.03 20.01 5.21
N PHE A 173 17.58 19.09 4.41
CA PHE A 173 18.40 19.42 3.25
C PHE A 173 17.60 20.14 2.16
N PHE A 174 16.34 19.74 1.93
CA PHE A 174 15.48 20.42 0.98
C PHE A 174 15.22 21.88 1.39
N ALA A 175 14.92 22.11 2.68
CA ALA A 175 14.75 23.46 3.22
C ALA A 175 16.03 24.29 3.04
N GLY A 176 17.20 23.72 3.36
CA GLY A 176 18.49 24.37 3.14
C GLY A 176 18.73 24.71 1.66
N LEU A 177 18.39 23.80 0.76
CA LEU A 177 18.52 24.02 -0.68
C LEU A 177 17.63 25.17 -1.16
N ILE A 178 16.37 25.25 -0.74
CA ILE A 178 15.46 26.36 -1.10
C ILE A 178 16.09 27.73 -0.82
N PHE A 179 16.82 27.85 0.29
CA PHE A 179 17.46 29.10 0.69
C PHE A 179 18.89 29.27 0.18
N ALA A 180 19.49 28.26 -0.48
CA ALA A 180 20.85 28.35 -0.99
C ALA A 180 21.12 29.58 -1.90
N PRO A 181 20.19 30.01 -2.79
CA PRO A 181 20.40 31.20 -3.61
C PRO A 181 20.51 32.51 -2.82
N LEU A 182 20.05 32.54 -1.56
CA LEU A 182 20.19 33.73 -0.71
C LEU A 182 21.62 33.91 -0.18
N PHE A 183 22.40 32.82 -0.15
CA PHE A 183 23.72 32.79 0.48
C PHE A 183 24.88 32.76 -0.52
N ASP A 184 24.62 32.35 -1.77
CA ASP A 184 25.63 32.29 -2.83
C ASP A 184 25.24 33.17 -4.02
N LYS A 185 25.96 34.29 -4.18
CA LYS A 185 25.72 35.28 -5.24
C LYS A 185 26.23 34.82 -6.61
N ASP A 186 27.13 33.84 -6.65
CA ASP A 186 27.71 33.32 -7.88
C ASP A 186 26.92 32.13 -8.46
N LEU A 187 25.91 31.67 -7.72
CA LEU A 187 25.05 30.55 -8.09
C LEU A 187 24.17 30.91 -9.30
N LYS A 188 24.47 30.32 -10.45
CA LYS A 188 23.63 30.47 -11.64
C LYS A 188 22.25 29.86 -11.39
N LEU A 189 21.22 30.68 -11.46
CA LEU A 189 19.82 30.31 -11.20
C LEU A 189 19.39 29.04 -11.97
N LYS A 190 19.79 28.91 -13.24
CA LYS A 190 19.48 27.73 -14.07
C LYS A 190 20.07 26.44 -13.48
N ASP A 191 21.34 26.46 -13.12
CA ASP A 191 22.04 25.29 -12.59
C ASP A 191 21.51 24.89 -11.21
N TYR A 192 21.14 25.90 -10.40
CA TYR A 192 20.44 25.70 -9.14
C TYR A 192 19.09 24.99 -9.30
N PHE A 193 18.22 25.47 -10.21
CA PHE A 193 16.92 24.83 -10.45
C PHE A 193 17.05 23.39 -10.92
N PHE A 194 18.02 23.10 -11.81
CA PHE A 194 18.31 21.72 -12.22
C PHE A 194 18.79 20.87 -11.03
N GLY A 195 19.65 21.42 -10.17
CA GLY A 195 20.09 20.77 -8.94
C GLY A 195 18.94 20.47 -7.99
N LEU A 196 17.99 21.40 -7.82
CA LEU A 196 16.82 21.25 -6.96
C LEU A 196 15.86 20.16 -7.49
N ILE A 197 15.58 20.16 -8.80
CA ILE A 197 14.75 19.11 -9.43
C ILE A 197 15.43 17.74 -9.27
N PHE A 198 16.74 17.67 -9.53
CA PHE A 198 17.50 16.43 -9.37
C PHE A 198 17.45 15.93 -7.93
N TYR A 199 17.67 16.83 -6.96
CA TYR A 199 17.59 16.54 -5.54
C TYR A 199 16.22 15.99 -5.16
N LEU A 200 15.14 16.68 -5.56
CA LEU A 200 13.77 16.26 -5.27
C LEU A 200 13.50 14.85 -5.77
N ILE A 201 13.82 14.56 -7.03
CA ILE A 201 13.57 13.26 -7.63
C ILE A 201 14.40 12.17 -6.93
N PHE A 202 15.70 12.39 -6.79
CA PHE A 202 16.63 11.40 -6.27
C PHE A 202 16.34 11.07 -4.80
N PHE A 203 16.21 12.10 -3.95
CA PHE A 203 15.98 11.88 -2.53
C PHE A 203 14.56 11.45 -2.21
N THR A 204 13.54 11.87 -2.98
CA THR A 204 12.19 11.32 -2.84
C THR A 204 12.19 9.82 -3.17
N GLY A 205 12.88 9.40 -4.23
CA GLY A 205 13.04 7.99 -4.58
C GLY A 205 13.72 7.17 -3.48
N ILE A 206 14.81 7.67 -2.90
CA ILE A 206 15.50 7.00 -1.78
C ILE A 206 14.60 6.91 -0.56
N THR A 207 13.98 8.03 -0.17
CA THR A 207 13.07 8.10 0.97
C THR A 207 11.92 7.10 0.80
N PHE A 208 11.37 7.00 -0.41
CA PHE A 208 10.31 6.05 -0.73
C PHE A 208 10.76 4.59 -0.55
N ILE A 209 11.93 4.22 -1.06
CA ILE A 209 12.49 2.87 -0.87
C ILE A 209 12.69 2.56 0.63
N LEU A 210 13.18 3.52 1.40
CA LEU A 210 13.40 3.35 2.83
C LEU A 210 12.09 3.21 3.60
N VAL A 211 11.04 3.96 3.23
CA VAL A 211 9.69 3.78 3.78
C VAL A 211 9.14 2.39 3.46
N LEU A 212 9.34 1.89 2.23
CA LEU A 212 8.95 0.52 1.87
C LEU A 212 9.67 -0.52 2.73
N VAL A 213 11.00 -0.42 2.86
CA VAL A 213 11.78 -1.34 3.69
C VAL A 213 11.37 -1.25 5.16
N GLY A 214 11.15 -0.04 5.67
CA GLY A 214 10.72 0.19 7.05
C GLY A 214 9.34 -0.38 7.35
N SER A 215 8.42 -0.36 6.38
CA SER A 215 7.08 -0.94 6.51
C SER A 215 7.08 -2.47 6.67
N LEU A 216 8.18 -3.14 6.31
CA LEU A 216 8.36 -4.58 6.52
C LEU A 216 8.76 -4.92 7.97
N ILE A 217 9.16 -3.92 8.78
CA ILE A 217 9.58 -4.13 10.16
C ILE A 217 8.34 -4.12 11.07
N PRO A 218 8.01 -5.22 11.77
CA PRO A 218 6.86 -5.27 12.66
C PRO A 218 7.03 -4.32 13.85
N VAL A 219 5.91 -3.92 14.47
CA VAL A 219 5.92 -3.02 15.64
C VAL A 219 6.59 -3.73 16.81
N ILE A 220 7.68 -3.15 17.31
CA ILE A 220 8.46 -3.70 18.40
C ILE A 220 7.77 -3.33 19.71
N ASN A 221 7.54 -4.33 20.56
CA ASN A 221 6.99 -4.15 21.90
C ASN A 221 5.63 -3.42 21.92
N ASN A 222 4.83 -3.55 20.85
CA ASN A 222 3.59 -2.80 20.66
C ASN A 222 3.76 -1.29 20.89
N ASN A 223 4.93 -0.69 20.64
CA ASN A 223 5.11 0.75 20.79
C ASN A 223 5.65 1.36 19.48
N PRO A 224 4.80 2.03 18.68
CA PRO A 224 5.18 2.54 17.37
C PRO A 224 6.25 3.65 17.46
N LEU A 225 6.38 4.34 18.61
CA LEU A 225 7.42 5.34 18.82
C LEU A 225 8.83 4.73 18.75
N ILE A 226 8.99 3.50 19.23
CA ILE A 226 10.29 2.80 19.17
C ILE A 226 10.67 2.54 17.71
N ASN A 227 9.72 2.09 16.89
CA ASN A 227 9.93 1.90 15.46
C ASN A 227 10.31 3.21 14.77
N TYR A 228 9.63 4.32 15.04
CA TYR A 228 9.97 5.63 14.46
C TYR A 228 11.39 6.08 14.83
N PHE A 229 11.81 5.86 16.08
CA PHE A 229 13.17 6.16 16.51
C PHE A 229 14.22 5.29 15.79
N ILE A 230 13.92 4.00 15.61
CA ILE A 230 14.77 3.08 14.85
C ILE A 230 14.87 3.51 13.39
N TYR A 231 13.75 3.88 12.75
CA TYR A 231 13.74 4.37 11.37
C TYR A 231 14.60 5.62 11.21
N GLY A 232 14.45 6.58 12.11
CA GLY A 232 15.27 7.80 12.12
C GLY A 232 16.76 7.51 12.31
N SER A 233 17.09 6.54 13.15
CA SER A 233 18.47 6.11 13.43
C SER A 233 19.10 5.37 12.23
N VAL A 234 18.37 4.45 11.60
CA VAL A 234 18.81 3.76 10.37
C VAL A 234 19.03 4.77 9.25
N HIS A 235 18.12 5.72 9.08
CA HIS A 235 18.25 6.78 8.08
C HIS A 235 19.49 7.65 8.34
N LEU A 236 19.77 7.99 9.60
CA LEU A 236 20.96 8.75 10.00
C LEU A 236 22.24 7.99 9.63
N VAL A 237 22.35 6.71 10.02
CA VAL A 237 23.53 5.88 9.75
C VAL A 237 23.77 5.72 8.25
N LEU A 238 22.72 5.45 7.47
CA LEU A 238 22.81 5.36 6.01
C LEU A 238 23.26 6.68 5.39
N SER A 239 22.72 7.80 5.87
CA SER A 239 23.10 9.13 5.40
C SER A 239 24.57 9.43 5.67
N LEU A 240 25.05 9.14 6.89
CA LEU A 240 26.46 9.29 7.26
C LEU A 240 27.38 8.40 6.41
N LEU A 241 26.96 7.16 6.13
CA LEU A 241 27.70 6.23 5.28
C LEU A 241 27.79 6.72 3.83
N ILE A 242 26.70 7.26 3.28
CA ILE A 242 26.70 7.88 1.93
C ILE A 242 27.66 9.07 1.90
N VAL A 243 27.60 9.97 2.90
CA VAL A 243 28.53 11.12 2.99
C VAL A 243 29.97 10.66 3.07
N TYR A 244 30.26 9.64 3.88
CA TYR A 244 31.60 9.05 4.00
C TYR A 244 32.10 8.48 2.66
N LEU A 245 31.26 7.72 1.95
CA LEU A 245 31.59 7.14 0.64
C LEU A 245 31.83 8.21 -0.44
N ILE A 246 31.07 9.30 -0.42
CA ILE A 246 31.25 10.42 -1.34
C ILE A 246 32.57 11.13 -1.03
N ARG A 247 32.84 11.42 0.25
CA ARG A 247 34.06 12.11 0.67
C ARG A 247 35.33 11.31 0.36
N GLY A 248 35.30 9.99 0.57
CA GLY A 248 36.44 9.10 0.33
C GLY A 248 36.80 8.87 -1.15
N ARG A 249 36.02 9.39 -2.10
CA ARG A 249 36.31 9.33 -3.54
C ARG A 249 36.72 10.66 -4.16
N ILE A 250 36.74 11.73 -3.37
CA ILE A 250 37.02 13.10 -3.84
C ILE A 250 38.47 13.53 -3.52
N PHE A 251 39.23 12.70 -2.80
CA PHE A 251 40.68 12.84 -2.58
C PHE A 251 41.39 11.61 -3.11
#